data_AF-A0A9N9JZE9-F1
#
_entry.id   AF-A0A9N9JZE9-F1
#
_cell.length_a   1.000
_cell.length_b   1.000
_cell.length_c   1.000
_cell.angle_alpha   90.00
_cell.angle_beta   90.00
_cell.angle_gamma   90.00
#
_symmetry.space_group_name_H-M   'P 1'
#
loop_
_entity.id
_entity.type
_entity.pdbx_description
1 polymer ?
#
loop_
_entity_poly.entity_id
_entity_poly.type
_entity_poly.pdbx_seq_one_letter_code
_entity_poly.pdbx_strand_id
1 'polypeptide(L)'
;MGCCLSAEDQEGKRKNDEIDNQLKKDKMLMRNEIKMLLLGAGESGKSTILKQMKLIHEGGYSDEERDSFKEIIFSNTVQSMRVILDAMEMMNIPFRSEDAKKQSLIILGLPNQIEGDHLPSNVSHAIKVLWADGGVQECFNRSREYQLNDSAKYYFDSIDRISQTNYVPTNQDVLRSRVKTTGITETTFFIGELTYRMFDVGGQRSERKKWIHCFENVTAIVFLVAISEYDQLLLEDETV
;
A
#
# COMPACT_ATOMS: atom_id res chain seq x y z
N MET A 1 35.20 -38.47 -46.71
CA MET A 1 35.47 -37.07 -46.34
C MET A 1 34.80 -36.80 -45.00
N GLY A 2 35.51 -37.05 -43.89
CA GLY A 2 35.02 -36.81 -42.54
C GLY A 2 35.71 -35.57 -41.99
N CYS A 3 34.98 -34.46 -41.91
CA CYS A 3 35.42 -33.26 -41.22
C CYS A 3 35.21 -33.49 -39.72
N CYS A 4 36.28 -33.75 -38.98
CA CYS A 4 36.27 -33.71 -37.53
C CYS A 4 36.02 -32.26 -37.11
N LEU A 5 34.79 -31.96 -36.69
CA LEU A 5 34.48 -30.73 -35.96
C LEU A 5 35.44 -30.64 -34.77
N SER A 6 36.08 -29.49 -34.58
CA SER A 6 36.98 -29.28 -33.46
C SER A 6 36.22 -29.45 -32.14
N ALA A 7 36.92 -29.81 -31.06
CA ALA A 7 36.28 -29.93 -29.75
C ALA A 7 35.58 -28.62 -29.32
N GLU A 8 36.13 -27.48 -29.74
CA GLU A 8 35.54 -26.15 -29.55
C GLU A 8 34.24 -25.97 -30.35
N ASP A 9 34.17 -26.46 -31.59
CA ASP A 9 32.93 -26.42 -32.39
C ASP A 9 31.84 -27.32 -31.82
N GLN A 10 32.21 -28.49 -31.28
CA GLN A 10 31.26 -29.40 -30.63
C GLN A 10 30.73 -28.82 -29.32
N GLU A 11 31.58 -28.18 -28.51
CA GLU A 11 31.15 -27.51 -27.28
C GLU A 11 30.31 -26.26 -27.59
N GLY A 12 30.68 -25.49 -28.62
CA GLY A 12 29.90 -24.37 -29.11
C GLY A 12 28.50 -24.79 -29.57
N LYS A 13 28.41 -25.88 -30.33
CA LYS A 13 27.11 -26.44 -30.75
C LYS A 13 26.27 -26.89 -29.56
N ARG A 14 26.88 -27.56 -28.57
CA ARG A 14 26.18 -28.00 -27.36
C ARG A 14 25.63 -26.81 -26.56
N LYS A 15 26.42 -25.76 -26.36
CA LYS A 15 25.97 -24.51 -25.71
C LYS A 15 24.82 -23.86 -26.48
N ASN A 16 24.91 -23.82 -27.81
CA ASN A 16 23.84 -23.27 -28.65
C ASN A 16 22.55 -24.10 -28.51
N ASP A 17 22.64 -25.42 -28.55
CA ASP A 17 21.47 -26.31 -28.38
C ASP A 17 20.85 -26.15 -26.97
N GLU A 18 21.67 -25.96 -25.93
CA GLU A 18 21.20 -25.66 -24.56
C GLU A 18 20.45 -24.31 -24.51
N ILE A 19 20.98 -23.26 -25.15
CA ILE A 19 20.34 -21.94 -25.26
C ILE A 19 19.01 -22.05 -26.02
N ASP A 20 18.99 -22.72 -27.17
CA ASP A 20 17.78 -22.88 -27.98
C ASP A 20 16.68 -23.65 -27.24
N ASN A 21 17.06 -24.64 -26.44
CA ASN A 21 16.12 -25.37 -25.59
C ASN A 21 15.57 -24.50 -24.46
N GLN A 22 16.41 -23.64 -23.86
CA GLN A 22 15.95 -22.67 -22.86
C GLN A 22 14.99 -21.66 -23.48
N LEU A 23 15.32 -21.09 -24.64
CA LEU A 23 14.45 -20.14 -25.36
C LEU A 23 13.09 -20.74 -25.72
N LYS A 24 13.03 -22.03 -26.09
CA LYS A 24 11.74 -22.72 -26.34
C LYS A 24 10.90 -22.87 -25.08
N LYS A 25 11.52 -23.19 -23.95
CA LYS A 25 10.83 -23.28 -22.66
C LYS A 25 10.31 -21.91 -22.22
N ASP A 26 11.15 -20.89 -22.31
CA ASP A 26 10.78 -19.51 -21.96
C ASP A 26 9.63 -19.02 -22.85
N LYS A 27 9.65 -19.34 -24.14
CA LYS A 27 8.55 -19.01 -25.07
C LYS A 27 7.23 -19.70 -24.71
N MET A 28 7.27 -20.93 -24.22
CA MET A 28 6.08 -21.62 -23.71
C MET A 28 5.56 -20.98 -22.42
N LEU A 29 6.45 -20.66 -21.48
CA LEU A 29 6.08 -19.96 -20.24
C LEU A 29 5.47 -18.59 -20.53
N MET A 30 6.07 -17.82 -21.44
CA MET A 30 5.54 -16.52 -21.89
C MET A 30 4.16 -16.62 -22.54
N ARG A 31 3.81 -17.75 -23.16
CA ARG A 31 2.49 -17.94 -23.77
C ARG A 31 1.37 -18.05 -22.72
N ASN A 32 1.70 -18.55 -21.54
CA ASN A 32 0.77 -18.67 -20.41
C ASN A 32 0.89 -17.49 -19.43
N GLU A 33 1.72 -16.50 -19.76
CA GLU A 33 1.91 -15.30 -18.97
C GLU A 33 0.88 -14.23 -19.34
N ILE A 34 0.14 -13.73 -18.35
CA ILE A 34 -0.80 -12.63 -18.49
C ILE A 34 -0.22 -11.43 -17.77
N LYS A 35 0.15 -10.40 -18.53
CA LYS A 35 0.64 -9.13 -17.99
C LYS A 35 -0.52 -8.18 -17.76
N MET A 36 -0.71 -7.73 -16.53
CA MET A 36 -1.78 -6.83 -16.13
C MET A 36 -1.20 -5.54 -15.56
N LEU A 37 -1.64 -4.40 -16.07
CA LEU A 37 -1.22 -3.09 -15.58
C LEU A 37 -2.34 -2.46 -14.75
N LEU A 38 -2.06 -2.14 -13.48
CA LEU A 38 -3.00 -1.44 -12.61
C LEU A 38 -2.81 0.07 -12.76
N LEU A 39 -3.84 0.77 -13.21
CA LEU A 39 -3.85 2.23 -13.35
C LEU A 39 -4.93 2.85 -12.47
N GLY A 40 -4.76 4.13 -12.15
CA GLY A 40 -5.72 4.90 -11.36
C GLY A 40 -5.02 6.00 -10.57
N ALA A 41 -5.81 6.97 -10.08
CA ALA A 41 -5.32 8.07 -9.26
C ALA A 41 -4.60 7.57 -7.98
N GLY A 42 -3.93 8.47 -7.25
CA GLY A 42 -3.50 8.16 -5.89
C GLY A 42 -4.70 7.64 -5.09
N GLU A 43 -4.47 6.69 -4.17
CA GLU A 43 -5.51 6.19 -3.24
C GLU A 43 -6.67 5.40 -3.84
N SER A 44 -6.74 5.24 -5.17
CA SER A 44 -7.80 4.49 -5.85
C SER A 44 -7.92 2.98 -5.54
N GLY A 45 -7.09 2.44 -4.65
CA GLY A 45 -7.15 1.05 -4.20
C GLY A 45 -6.26 0.06 -4.95
N LYS A 46 -5.33 0.51 -5.81
CA LYS A 46 -4.45 -0.37 -6.62
C LYS A 46 -3.66 -1.36 -5.75
N SER A 47 -2.90 -0.84 -4.80
CA SER A 47 -2.09 -1.66 -3.90
C SER A 47 -2.98 -2.54 -3.00
N THR A 48 -4.20 -2.10 -2.69
CA THR A 48 -5.19 -2.92 -1.97
C THR A 48 -5.59 -4.16 -2.77
N ILE A 49 -5.81 -4.03 -4.09
CA ILE A 49 -6.09 -5.19 -4.96
C ILE A 49 -4.92 -6.16 -4.96
N LEU A 50 -3.68 -5.68 -5.02
CA LEU A 50 -2.50 -6.57 -4.96
C LEU A 50 -2.38 -7.30 -3.63
N LYS A 51 -2.60 -6.59 -2.52
CA LYS A 51 -2.63 -7.21 -1.20
C LYS A 51 -3.72 -8.29 -1.12
N GLN A 52 -4.89 -8.06 -1.72
CA GLN A 52 -5.96 -9.06 -1.81
C GLN A 52 -5.56 -10.28 -2.68
N MET A 53 -4.90 -10.06 -3.81
CA MET A 53 -4.42 -11.16 -4.66
C MET A 53 -3.45 -12.07 -3.90
N LYS A 54 -2.53 -11.50 -3.11
CA LYS A 54 -1.66 -12.26 -2.22
C LYS A 54 -2.44 -13.07 -1.19
N LEU A 55 -3.48 -12.48 -0.57
CA LEU A 55 -4.32 -13.21 0.39
C LEU A 55 -5.05 -14.41 -0.23
N ILE A 56 -5.55 -14.26 -1.46
CA ILE A 56 -6.38 -15.27 -2.13
C ILE A 56 -5.52 -16.36 -2.77
N HIS A 57 -4.37 -16.00 -3.36
CA HIS A 57 -3.59 -16.89 -4.23
C HIS A 57 -2.24 -17.34 -3.65
N GLU A 58 -1.70 -16.66 -2.64
CA GLU A 58 -0.38 -16.99 -2.05
C GLU A 58 -0.46 -17.43 -0.58
N GLY A 59 -1.65 -17.81 -0.11
CA GLY A 59 -1.83 -18.36 1.24
C GLY A 59 -1.79 -17.33 2.37
N GLY A 60 -1.82 -16.03 2.04
CA GLY A 60 -1.89 -14.96 3.04
C GLY A 60 -0.56 -14.29 3.34
N TYR A 61 -0.49 -13.63 4.49
CA TYR A 61 0.74 -13.06 5.03
C TYR A 61 1.22 -13.89 6.23
N SER A 62 2.51 -14.22 6.25
CA SER A 62 3.12 -14.86 7.42
C SER A 62 3.10 -13.93 8.64
N ASP A 63 3.34 -14.45 9.85
CA ASP A 63 3.43 -13.60 11.04
C ASP A 63 4.58 -12.59 10.90
N GLU A 64 5.72 -13.01 10.35
CA GLU A 64 6.89 -12.14 10.11
C GLU A 64 6.59 -11.03 9.09
N GLU A 65 5.88 -11.38 8.01
CA GLU A 65 5.45 -10.38 7.04
C GLU A 65 4.48 -9.38 7.66
N ARG A 66 3.51 -9.85 8.46
CA ARG A 66 2.56 -8.99 9.16
C ARG A 66 3.27 -8.10 10.19
N ASP A 67 4.27 -8.64 10.88
CA ASP A 67 5.09 -7.90 11.83
C ASP A 67 5.79 -6.69 11.17
N SER A 68 6.29 -6.86 9.94
CA SER A 68 6.91 -5.77 9.17
C SER A 68 5.97 -4.59 8.85
N PHE A 69 4.65 -4.76 8.99
CA PHE A 69 3.66 -3.68 8.81
C PHE A 69 3.38 -2.89 10.09
N LYS A 70 3.90 -3.29 11.27
CA LYS A 70 3.61 -2.62 12.54
C LYS A 70 3.89 -1.12 12.52
N GLU A 71 5.11 -0.74 12.16
CA GLU A 71 5.54 0.67 12.12
C GLU A 71 4.70 1.49 11.14
N ILE A 72 4.33 0.89 10.01
CA ILE A 72 3.45 1.51 9.02
C ILE A 72 2.07 1.76 9.63
N ILE A 73 1.49 0.77 10.31
CA ILE A 73 0.18 0.88 10.96
C ILE A 73 0.21 1.93 12.08
N PHE A 74 1.23 1.94 12.93
CA PHE A 74 1.41 2.94 13.98
C PHE A 74 1.53 4.34 13.39
N SER A 75 2.37 4.51 12.36
CA SER A 75 2.55 5.78 11.66
C SER A 75 1.25 6.25 11.01
N ASN A 76 0.53 5.36 10.31
CA ASN A 76 -0.77 5.69 9.71
C ASN A 76 -1.80 6.12 10.77
N THR A 77 -1.80 5.47 11.93
CA THR A 77 -2.73 5.78 13.03
C THR A 77 -2.43 7.17 13.61
N VAL A 78 -1.17 7.44 13.97
CA VAL A 78 -0.75 8.74 14.53
C VAL A 78 -0.93 9.87 13.52
N GLN A 79 -0.53 9.65 12.27
CA GLN A 79 -0.65 10.64 11.20
C GLN A 79 -2.12 10.98 10.92
N SER A 80 -3.02 9.97 10.90
CA SER A 80 -4.45 10.22 10.71
C SER A 80 -5.02 11.09 11.82
N MET A 81 -4.59 10.89 13.07
CA MET A 81 -5.04 11.73 14.19
C MET A 81 -4.50 13.15 14.05
N ARG A 82 -3.22 13.32 13.69
CA ARG A 82 -2.62 14.63 13.44
C ARG A 82 -3.39 15.42 12.38
N VAL A 83 -3.73 14.79 11.26
CA VAL A 83 -4.53 15.43 10.19
C VAL A 83 -5.86 15.95 10.72
N ILE A 84 -6.55 15.20 11.58
CA ILE A 84 -7.82 15.66 12.19
C ILE A 84 -7.57 16.87 13.11
N LEU A 85 -6.49 16.85 13.91
CA LEU A 85 -6.15 17.97 14.79
C LEU A 85 -5.82 19.25 14.01
N ASP A 86 -5.06 19.13 12.92
CA ASP A 86 -4.73 20.25 12.03
C ASP A 86 -6.01 20.80 11.34
N ALA A 87 -6.92 19.91 10.94
CA ALA A 87 -8.21 20.28 10.36
C ALA A 87 -9.14 20.97 11.39
N MET A 88 -9.13 20.53 12.65
CA MET A 88 -9.86 21.21 13.73
C MET A 88 -9.39 22.66 13.90
N GLU A 89 -8.08 22.90 13.84
CA GLU A 89 -7.51 24.26 13.91
C GLU A 89 -7.95 25.10 12.69
N MET A 90 -7.81 24.58 11.47
CA MET A 90 -8.25 25.27 10.25
C MET A 90 -9.74 25.61 10.25
N MET A 91 -10.58 24.70 10.75
CA MET A 91 -12.03 24.86 10.78
C MET A 91 -12.55 25.56 12.04
N ASN A 92 -11.67 25.97 12.96
CA ASN A 92 -12.01 26.54 14.26
C ASN A 92 -12.98 25.67 15.09
N ILE A 93 -12.80 24.35 15.07
CA ILE A 93 -13.60 23.41 15.86
C ILE A 93 -12.94 23.24 17.24
N PRO A 94 -13.57 23.68 18.35
CA PRO A 94 -12.99 23.54 19.67
C PRO A 94 -13.10 22.11 20.20
N PHE A 95 -12.12 21.69 21.01
CA PHE A 95 -12.26 20.49 21.84
C PHE A 95 -13.44 20.63 22.80
N ARG A 96 -14.09 19.51 23.11
CA ARG A 96 -15.18 19.45 24.12
C ARG A 96 -14.65 19.15 25.51
N SER A 97 -13.45 18.59 25.61
CA SER A 97 -12.75 18.29 26.86
C SER A 97 -11.38 18.99 26.95
N GLU A 98 -11.07 19.56 28.11
CA GLU A 98 -9.72 20.06 28.42
C GLU A 98 -8.68 18.93 28.47
N ASP A 99 -9.09 17.70 28.77
CA ASP A 99 -8.20 16.54 28.71
C ASP A 99 -7.81 16.24 27.25
N ALA A 100 -8.78 16.22 26.33
CA ALA A 100 -8.51 16.05 24.90
C ALA A 100 -7.53 17.11 24.38
N LYS A 101 -7.71 18.37 24.79
CA LYS A 101 -6.78 19.47 24.46
C LYS A 101 -5.36 19.25 24.99
N LYS A 102 -5.19 18.61 26.15
CA LYS A 102 -3.84 18.26 26.66
C LYS A 102 -3.25 17.08 25.90
N GLN A 103 -4.07 16.07 25.59
CA GLN A 103 -3.63 14.89 24.85
C GLN A 103 -3.22 15.21 23.41
N SER A 104 -3.82 16.23 22.78
CA SER A 104 -3.45 16.65 21.41
C SER A 104 -1.97 17.06 21.31
N LEU A 105 -1.41 17.67 22.36
CA LEU A 105 0.00 18.08 22.42
C LEU A 105 0.95 16.88 22.29
N ILE A 106 0.56 15.71 22.80
CA ILE A 106 1.34 14.47 22.67
C ILE A 106 1.42 14.08 21.20
N ILE A 107 0.28 14.05 20.51
CA ILE A 107 0.21 13.66 19.09
C ILE A 107 0.95 14.64 18.19
N LEU A 108 0.80 15.95 18.44
CA LEU A 108 1.46 17.01 17.67
C LEU A 108 2.98 17.06 17.89
N GLY A 109 3.46 16.59 19.06
CA GLY A 109 4.89 16.51 19.38
C GLY A 109 5.62 15.28 18.82
N LEU A 110 4.90 14.29 18.27
CA LEU A 110 5.52 13.09 17.71
C LEU A 110 6.17 13.34 16.33
N PRO A 111 7.14 12.51 15.91
CA PRO A 111 7.57 12.46 14.52
C PRO A 111 6.48 11.90 13.59
N ASN A 112 6.61 12.13 12.28
CA ASN A 112 5.70 11.59 11.27
C ASN A 112 5.79 10.06 11.12
N GLN A 113 6.96 9.50 11.41
CA GLN A 113 7.22 8.07 11.38
C GLN A 113 7.42 7.58 12.82
N ILE A 114 6.65 6.56 13.19
CA ILE A 114 6.76 5.90 14.47
C ILE A 114 7.60 4.65 14.26
N GLU A 115 8.79 4.66 14.85
CA GLU A 115 9.72 3.53 14.84
C GLU A 115 9.54 2.70 16.12
N GLY A 116 9.65 1.38 15.99
CA GLY A 116 9.65 0.44 17.10
C GLY A 116 8.50 -0.56 17.14
N ASP A 117 8.70 -1.59 17.97
CA ASP A 117 7.85 -2.79 18.01
C ASP A 117 6.49 -2.57 18.68
N HIS A 118 6.34 -1.48 19.44
CA HIS A 118 5.13 -1.18 20.22
C HIS A 118 4.74 0.30 20.14
N LEU A 119 3.43 0.56 20.12
CA LEU A 119 2.90 1.91 20.26
C LEU A 119 3.03 2.37 21.73
N PRO A 120 3.70 3.49 22.03
CA PRO A 120 3.85 3.95 23.41
C PRO A 120 2.49 4.16 24.10
N SER A 121 2.36 3.74 25.36
CA SER A 121 1.07 3.75 26.07
C SER A 121 0.47 5.15 26.24
N ASN A 122 1.31 6.19 26.33
CA ASN A 122 0.83 7.57 26.36
C ASN A 122 0.22 7.99 25.02
N VAL A 123 0.73 7.47 23.89
CA VAL A 123 0.21 7.76 22.55
C VAL A 123 -1.11 7.05 22.31
N SER A 124 -1.22 5.76 22.66
CA SER A 124 -2.49 5.04 22.54
C SER A 124 -3.59 5.63 23.43
N HIS A 125 -3.24 6.02 24.65
CA HIS A 125 -4.15 6.73 25.55
C HIS A 125 -4.60 8.07 24.97
N ALA A 126 -3.66 8.87 24.46
CA ALA A 126 -3.98 10.15 23.82
C ALA A 126 -4.95 9.97 22.65
N ILE A 127 -4.70 9.01 21.75
CA ILE A 127 -5.59 8.71 20.62
C ILE A 127 -6.98 8.29 21.11
N LYS A 128 -7.06 7.47 22.16
CA LYS A 128 -8.34 7.01 22.73
C LYS A 128 -9.16 8.17 23.30
N VAL A 129 -8.53 9.07 24.07
CA VAL A 129 -9.19 10.26 24.64
C VAL A 129 -9.63 11.22 23.54
N LEU A 130 -8.75 11.50 22.58
CA LEU A 130 -9.06 12.36 21.43
C LEU A 130 -10.21 11.79 20.62
N TRP A 131 -10.19 10.48 20.31
CA TRP A 131 -11.24 9.85 19.52
C TRP A 131 -12.61 9.89 20.21
N ALA A 132 -12.65 9.92 21.54
CA ALA A 132 -13.90 10.09 22.30
C ALA A 132 -14.39 11.56 22.38
N ASP A 133 -13.57 12.55 22.01
CA ASP A 133 -13.94 13.97 22.06
C ASP A 133 -14.94 14.35 20.98
N GLY A 134 -16.00 15.07 21.37
CA GLY A 134 -17.05 15.47 20.44
C GLY A 134 -16.59 16.42 19.33
N GLY A 135 -15.54 17.22 19.55
CA GLY A 135 -14.97 18.12 18.54
C GLY A 135 -14.12 17.36 17.53
N VAL A 136 -13.38 16.34 17.99
CA VAL A 136 -12.66 15.41 17.10
C VAL A 136 -13.66 14.62 16.24
N GLN A 137 -14.75 14.11 16.83
CA GLN A 137 -15.81 13.43 16.08
C GLN A 137 -16.52 14.36 15.08
N GLU A 138 -16.80 15.61 15.47
CA GLU A 138 -17.36 16.63 14.58
C GLU A 138 -16.46 16.91 13.38
N CYS A 139 -15.15 17.06 13.61
CA CYS A 139 -14.17 17.27 12.54
C CYS A 139 -14.02 16.03 11.65
N PHE A 140 -14.03 14.83 12.23
CA PHE A 140 -13.99 13.57 11.47
C PHE A 140 -15.21 13.41 10.56
N ASN A 141 -16.41 13.79 11.01
CA ASN A 141 -17.62 13.73 10.17
C ASN A 141 -17.57 14.72 8.97
N ARG A 142 -16.63 15.66 9.00
CA ARG A 142 -16.33 16.61 7.90
C ARG A 142 -15.06 16.23 7.14
N SER A 143 -14.59 14.97 7.26
CA SER A 143 -13.32 14.52 6.67
C SER A 143 -13.23 14.65 5.15
N ARG A 144 -14.34 14.83 4.43
CA ARG A 144 -14.34 15.14 2.99
C ARG A 144 -13.75 16.51 2.64
N GLU A 145 -13.74 17.44 3.60
CA GLU A 145 -13.25 18.80 3.40
C GLU A 145 -11.71 18.90 3.50
N TYR A 146 -11.04 17.79 3.84
CA TYR A 146 -9.58 17.70 3.93
C TYR A 146 -9.09 16.29 3.58
N GLN A 147 -7.78 16.08 3.54
CA GLN A 147 -7.20 14.81 3.07
C GLN A 147 -6.95 13.86 4.24
N LEU A 148 -7.96 13.05 4.59
CA LEU A 148 -7.87 12.01 5.62
C LEU A 148 -7.81 10.61 5.01
N ASN A 149 -7.00 9.73 5.58
CA ASN A 149 -6.98 8.32 5.19
C ASN A 149 -8.30 7.63 5.58
N ASP A 150 -8.96 6.97 4.63
CA ASP A 150 -10.20 6.18 4.82
C ASP A 150 -10.10 5.13 5.95
N SER A 151 -8.88 4.67 6.27
CA SER A 151 -8.64 3.70 7.33
C SER A 151 -8.52 4.30 8.73
N ALA A 152 -8.58 5.63 8.87
CA ALA A 152 -8.43 6.33 10.15
C ALA A 152 -9.39 5.79 11.22
N LYS A 153 -10.69 5.73 10.91
CA LYS A 153 -11.73 5.22 11.83
C LYS A 153 -11.43 3.80 12.30
N TYR A 154 -11.05 2.93 11.38
CA TYR A 154 -10.75 1.53 11.67
C TYR A 154 -9.62 1.39 12.70
N TYR A 155 -8.57 2.18 12.56
CA TYR A 155 -7.43 2.16 13.49
C TYR A 155 -7.79 2.77 14.84
N PHE A 156 -8.52 3.88 14.87
CA PHE A 156 -8.93 4.50 16.15
C PHE A 156 -9.87 3.61 16.94
N ASP A 157 -10.86 2.98 16.29
CA ASP A 157 -11.76 2.03 16.92
C ASP A 157 -11.03 0.78 17.45
N SER A 158 -9.89 0.44 16.84
CA SER A 158 -9.06 -0.72 17.20
C SER A 158 -7.85 -0.37 18.07
N ILE A 159 -7.75 0.86 18.59
CA ILE A 159 -6.53 1.35 19.25
C ILE A 159 -6.13 0.50 20.47
N ASP A 160 -7.11 -0.02 21.20
CA ASP A 160 -6.87 -0.91 22.35
C ASP A 160 -6.17 -2.21 21.93
N ARG A 161 -6.54 -2.79 20.78
CA ARG A 161 -5.87 -3.97 20.21
C ARG A 161 -4.48 -3.63 19.69
N ILE A 162 -4.36 -2.53 18.94
CA ILE A 162 -3.12 -2.10 18.26
C ILE A 162 -2.04 -1.73 19.30
N SER A 163 -2.44 -1.26 20.47
CA SER A 163 -1.51 -0.85 21.53
C SER A 163 -1.05 -1.97 22.47
N GLN A 164 -1.49 -3.21 22.24
CA GLN A 164 -1.03 -4.35 23.05
C GLN A 164 0.45 -4.66 22.79
N THR A 165 1.19 -5.05 23.82
CA THR A 165 2.63 -5.37 23.70
C THR A 165 2.90 -6.59 22.82
N ASN A 166 1.95 -7.52 22.75
CA ASN A 166 1.99 -8.71 21.90
C ASN A 166 1.16 -8.54 20.62
N TYR A 167 0.85 -7.30 20.23
CA TYR A 167 0.12 -7.03 18.99
C TYR A 167 0.89 -7.61 17.80
N VAL A 168 0.18 -8.37 16.97
CA VAL A 168 0.62 -8.78 15.63
C VAL A 168 -0.45 -8.31 14.67
N PRO A 169 -0.12 -7.54 13.62
CA PRO A 169 -1.11 -7.10 12.65
C PRO A 169 -1.92 -8.26 12.08
N THR A 170 -3.21 -8.02 11.89
CA THR A 170 -4.09 -8.94 11.16
C THR A 170 -3.98 -8.70 9.66
N ASN A 171 -4.46 -9.64 8.84
CA ASN A 171 -4.61 -9.42 7.40
C ASN A 171 -5.44 -8.15 7.10
N GLN A 172 -6.42 -7.84 7.94
CA GLN A 172 -7.26 -6.65 7.78
C GLN A 172 -6.49 -5.35 8.07
N ASP A 173 -5.57 -5.37 9.05
CA ASP A 173 -4.66 -4.26 9.32
C ASP A 173 -3.71 -4.04 8.14
N VAL A 174 -3.13 -5.13 7.61
CA VAL A 174 -2.24 -5.06 6.44
C VAL A 174 -2.96 -4.54 5.20
N LEU A 175 -4.20 -4.98 4.94
CA LEU A 175 -5.00 -4.48 3.82
C LEU A 175 -5.28 -2.98 3.91
N ARG A 176 -5.52 -2.48 5.12
CA ARG A 176 -5.83 -1.08 5.40
C ARG A 176 -4.59 -0.20 5.57
N SER A 177 -3.39 -0.79 5.65
CA SER A 177 -2.17 -0.02 5.77
C SER A 177 -1.90 0.75 4.48
N ARG A 178 -1.58 2.02 4.62
CA ARG A 178 -1.28 2.93 3.53
C ARG A 178 0.21 3.14 3.46
N VAL A 179 0.78 2.67 2.34
CA VAL A 179 2.14 2.98 1.91
C VAL A 179 2.03 3.70 0.59
N LYS A 180 2.66 4.86 0.47
CA LYS A 180 2.70 5.57 -0.81
C LYS A 180 3.56 4.77 -1.78
N THR A 181 2.93 4.18 -2.80
CA THR A 181 3.65 3.48 -3.87
C THR A 181 4.50 4.46 -4.65
N THR A 182 5.80 4.21 -4.67
CA THR A 182 6.78 4.94 -5.48
C THR A 182 7.40 3.97 -6.49
N GLY A 183 7.57 4.42 -7.72
CA GLY A 183 8.09 3.58 -8.79
C GLY A 183 7.07 2.57 -9.31
N ILE A 184 7.61 1.42 -9.72
CA ILE A 184 6.89 0.32 -10.34
C ILE A 184 7.18 -0.91 -9.48
N THR A 185 6.12 -1.56 -9.00
CA THR A 185 6.24 -2.83 -8.27
C THR A 185 5.55 -3.92 -9.05
N GLU A 186 6.22 -5.06 -9.18
CA GLU A 186 5.69 -6.24 -9.86
C GLU A 186 5.30 -7.30 -8.83
N THR A 187 4.14 -7.92 -9.01
CA THR A 187 3.68 -9.05 -8.20
C THR A 187 3.22 -10.17 -9.12
N THR A 188 3.65 -11.39 -8.83
CA THR A 188 3.41 -12.55 -9.68
C THR A 188 2.66 -13.61 -8.90
N PHE A 189 1.49 -14.02 -9.40
CA PHE A 189 0.69 -15.09 -8.81
C PHE A 189 0.22 -16.09 -9.87
N PHE A 190 -0.16 -17.29 -9.43
CA PHE A 190 -0.52 -18.40 -10.30
C PHE A 190 -2.00 -18.74 -10.13
N ILE A 191 -2.74 -18.82 -11.24
CA ILE A 191 -4.14 -19.25 -11.25
C ILE A 191 -4.29 -20.35 -12.29
N GLY A 192 -4.42 -21.59 -11.83
CA GLY A 192 -4.39 -22.77 -12.71
C GLY A 192 -3.03 -22.88 -13.40
N GLU A 193 -3.03 -22.93 -14.73
CA GLU A 193 -1.81 -23.01 -15.55
C GLU A 193 -1.28 -21.64 -16.01
N LEU A 194 -1.98 -20.56 -15.64
CA LEU A 194 -1.65 -19.20 -16.06
C LEU A 194 -0.82 -18.48 -14.98
N THR A 195 0.22 -17.79 -15.44
CA THR A 195 1.07 -16.94 -14.61
C THR A 195 0.63 -15.49 -14.80
N TYR A 196 0.12 -14.87 -13.74
CA TYR A 196 -0.29 -13.47 -13.78
C TYR A 196 0.81 -12.59 -13.23
N ARG A 197 1.23 -11.59 -14.00
CA ARG A 197 2.17 -10.56 -13.58
C ARG A 197 1.46 -9.23 -13.52
N MET A 198 1.18 -8.76 -12.30
CA MET A 198 0.55 -7.48 -12.08
C MET A 198 1.59 -6.41 -11.78
N PHE A 199 1.47 -5.29 -12.48
CA PHE A 199 2.31 -4.10 -12.28
C PHE A 199 1.50 -3.03 -11.56
N ASP A 200 1.89 -2.69 -10.33
CA ASP A 200 1.44 -1.47 -9.64
C ASP A 200 2.33 -0.31 -10.06
N VAL A 201 1.72 0.81 -10.36
CA VAL A 201 2.43 2.06 -10.60
C VAL A 201 1.87 3.15 -9.71
N GLY A 202 2.74 4.02 -9.21
CA GLY A 202 2.32 5.15 -8.39
C GLY A 202 1.24 5.99 -9.10
N GLY A 203 0.12 6.25 -8.42
CA GLY A 203 -1.04 6.96 -8.99
C GLY A 203 -0.90 8.49 -9.00
N GLN A 204 0.06 9.00 -8.23
CA GLN A 204 0.36 10.42 -8.06
C GLN A 204 0.92 11.04 -9.35
N ARG A 205 0.60 12.31 -9.63
CA ARG A 205 1.02 13.05 -10.82
C ARG A 205 2.54 12.96 -11.05
N SER A 206 3.32 13.02 -9.98
CA SER A 206 4.78 12.87 -10.02
C SER A 206 5.26 11.50 -10.53
N GLU A 207 4.45 10.46 -10.33
CA GLU A 207 4.76 9.07 -10.68
C GLU A 207 4.26 8.69 -12.08
N ARG A 208 3.27 9.41 -12.63
CA ARG A 208 2.63 9.09 -13.93
C ARG A 208 3.60 9.04 -15.11
N LYS A 209 4.71 9.78 -15.05
CA LYS A 209 5.76 9.73 -16.09
C LYS A 209 6.40 8.34 -16.22
N LYS A 210 6.36 7.52 -15.18
CA LYS A 210 6.93 6.16 -15.16
C LYS A 210 6.02 5.13 -15.82
N TRP A 211 4.72 5.43 -15.98
CA TRP A 211 3.74 4.46 -16.47
C TRP A 211 4.09 3.93 -17.85
N ILE A 212 4.67 4.77 -18.73
CA ILE A 212 5.04 4.41 -20.11
C ILE A 212 5.96 3.18 -20.19
N HIS A 213 6.79 2.95 -19.17
CA HIS A 213 7.71 1.81 -19.10
C HIS A 213 7.01 0.48 -18.83
N CYS A 214 5.73 0.50 -18.43
CA CYS A 214 4.96 -0.69 -18.09
C CYS A 214 3.90 -1.05 -19.13
N PHE A 215 3.72 -0.25 -20.20
CA PHE A 215 2.70 -0.51 -21.22
C PHE A 215 3.11 -1.53 -22.28
N GLU A 216 4.40 -1.85 -22.39
CA GLU A 216 4.87 -2.74 -23.44
C GLU A 216 4.39 -4.18 -23.19
N ASN A 217 3.71 -4.75 -24.19
CA ASN A 217 3.20 -6.13 -24.18
C ASN A 217 2.25 -6.44 -23.00
N VAL A 218 1.49 -5.45 -22.51
CA VAL A 218 0.42 -5.65 -21.52
C VAL A 218 -0.76 -6.37 -22.17
N THR A 219 -1.23 -7.43 -21.52
CA THR A 219 -2.42 -8.19 -21.95
C THR A 219 -3.71 -7.44 -21.61
N ALA A 220 -3.77 -6.82 -20.42
CA ALA A 220 -4.94 -6.07 -19.96
C ALA A 220 -4.57 -4.90 -19.04
N ILE A 221 -5.34 -3.82 -19.14
CA ILE A 221 -5.27 -2.68 -18.23
C ILE A 221 -6.47 -2.77 -17.27
N VAL A 222 -6.20 -2.70 -15.97
CA VAL A 222 -7.23 -2.57 -14.95
C VAL A 222 -7.18 -1.15 -14.42
N PHE A 223 -8.21 -0.36 -14.73
CA PHE A 223 -8.30 1.02 -14.32
C PHE A 223 -9.21 1.14 -13.09
N LEU A 224 -8.67 1.63 -11.97
CA LEU A 224 -9.38 1.77 -10.71
C LEU A 224 -9.77 3.22 -10.46
N VAL A 225 -11.00 3.41 -9.99
CA VAL A 225 -11.57 4.71 -9.63
C VAL A 225 -12.17 4.61 -8.23
N ALA A 226 -11.78 5.52 -7.34
CA ALA A 226 -12.43 5.68 -6.05
C ALA A 226 -13.74 6.44 -6.24
N ILE A 227 -14.86 5.75 -6.05
CA ILE A 227 -16.20 6.36 -6.20
C ILE A 227 -16.49 7.28 -5.00
N SER A 228 -15.86 7.03 -3.85
CA SER A 228 -15.98 7.83 -2.62
C SER A 228 -15.30 9.19 -2.69
N GLU A 229 -14.41 9.43 -3.65
CA GLU A 229 -13.63 10.67 -3.78
C GLU A 229 -14.33 11.74 -4.64
N TYR A 230 -15.62 11.56 -4.98
CA TYR A 230 -16.35 12.47 -5.85
C TYR A 230 -16.54 13.89 -5.27
N ASP A 231 -16.50 14.03 -3.95
CA ASP A 231 -16.62 15.30 -3.21
C ASP A 231 -15.32 15.71 -2.50
N GLN A 232 -14.19 15.17 -2.94
CA GLN A 232 -12.86 15.48 -2.41
C GLN A 232 -12.01 16.23 -3.45
N LEU A 233 -11.13 17.10 -2.96
CA LEU A 233 -10.10 17.74 -3.78
C LEU A 233 -8.89 16.81 -3.94
N LEU A 234 -8.07 17.03 -4.97
CA LEU A 234 -6.81 16.32 -5.11
C LEU A 234 -5.73 16.90 -4.18
N LEU A 235 -5.06 16.07 -3.39
CA LEU A 235 -3.90 16.47 -2.58
C LEU A 235 -2.80 17.21 -3.38
N GLU A 236 -2.63 16.83 -4.65
CA GLU A 236 -1.60 17.39 -5.53
C GLU A 236 -2.05 18.68 -6.25
N ASP A 237 -3.32 19.07 -6.11
CA ASP A 237 -3.92 20.21 -6.80
C ASP A 237 -5.24 20.63 -6.14
N GLU A 238 -5.19 21.60 -5.23
CA GLU A 238 -6.38 22.10 -4.53
C GLU A 238 -7.38 22.84 -5.44
N THR A 239 -7.05 23.02 -6.72
CA THR A 239 -7.96 23.63 -7.72
C THR A 239 -8.83 22.61 -8.45
N VAL A 240 -8.58 21.30 -8.26
CA VAL A 240 -9.25 20.19 -8.96
C VAL A 240 -9.71 19.11 -7.99
#